data_AF-A0A1S4ERM9-F1
#
_entry.id   AF-A0A1S4ERM9-F1
#
_cell.length_a   1.000
_cell.length_b   1.000
_cell.length_c   1.000
_cell.angle_alpha   90.00
_cell.angle_beta   90.00
_cell.angle_gamma   90.00
#
_symmetry.space_group_name_H-M   'P 1'
#
loop_
_entity.id
_entity.type
_entity.pdbx_description
1 polymer ?
#
loop_
_entity_poly.entity_id
_entity_poly.type
_entity_poly.pdbx_seq_one_letter_code
_entity_poly.pdbx_strand_id
1 'polypeptide(L)'
;MFFQLILMVSMQIISFIIVHKFAWFEPFVYTNAISYSCYENYAVFSISMFQYIILAITFSQGKPYRTPIYKNKLFILSIIIMTWVCIYITLIPSEFIIQFLQLRFPPNMQFPLIVIYLAICNFVLSLFIENFIIHYLLMIKFKRWSNDYKS
;
A
#
# COMPACT_ATOMS: atom_id res chain seq x y z
N MET A 1 6.85 0.74 -12.34
CA MET A 1 5.42 1.08 -12.40
C MET A 1 4.51 -0.13 -12.61
N PHE A 2 4.52 -0.82 -13.76
CA PHE A 2 3.60 -1.97 -13.98
C PHE A 2 3.72 -3.09 -12.92
N PHE A 3 4.94 -3.47 -12.54
CA PHE A 3 5.16 -4.46 -11.47
C PHE A 3 4.63 -4.02 -10.10
N GLN A 4 4.75 -2.73 -9.76
CA GLN A 4 4.22 -2.18 -8.52
C GLN A 4 2.68 -2.17 -8.52
N LEU A 5 2.06 -1.88 -9.67
CA LEU A 5 0.59 -1.97 -9.81
C LEU A 5 0.09 -3.40 -9.59
N ILE A 6 0.75 -4.39 -10.20
CA ILE A 6 0.37 -5.80 -10.03
C ILE A 6 0.50 -6.22 -8.54
N LEU A 7 1.58 -5.80 -7.88
CA LEU A 7 1.78 -6.04 -6.44
C LEU A 7 0.67 -5.39 -5.59
N MET A 8 0.25 -4.17 -5.92
CA MET A 8 -0.80 -3.48 -5.18
C MET A 8 -2.15 -4.17 -5.30
N VAL A 9 -2.52 -4.54 -6.53
CA VAL A 9 -3.77 -5.24 -6.81
C VAL A 9 -3.79 -6.60 -6.11
N SER A 10 -2.68 -7.35 -6.14
CA SER A 10 -2.63 -8.65 -5.45
C SER A 10 -2.81 -8.52 -3.95
N MET A 11 -2.16 -7.55 -3.30
CA MET A 11 -2.32 -7.30 -1.86
C MET A 11 -3.74 -6.84 -1.47
N GLN A 12 -4.39 -6.05 -2.32
CA GLN A 12 -5.81 -5.67 -2.11
C GLN A 12 -6.73 -6.89 -2.20
N ILE A 13 -6.53 -7.75 -3.20
CA ILE A 13 -7.30 -9.00 -3.34
C ILE A 13 -7.06 -9.92 -2.13
N ILE A 14 -5.82 -10.05 -1.66
CA ILE A 14 -5.50 -10.86 -0.48
C ILE A 14 -6.26 -10.37 0.75
N SER A 15 -6.28 -9.05 1.00
CA SER A 15 -7.03 -8.47 2.11
C SER A 15 -8.53 -8.69 2.01
N PHE A 16 -9.06 -8.53 0.80
CA PHE A 16 -10.45 -8.83 0.51
C PHE A 16 -10.77 -10.29 0.83
N ILE A 17 -9.93 -11.24 0.45
CA ILE A 17 -10.15 -12.66 0.77
C ILE A 17 -10.02 -12.92 2.29
N ILE A 18 -9.05 -12.29 2.96
CA ILE A 18 -8.83 -12.48 4.41
C ILE A 18 -10.01 -11.98 5.23
N VAL A 19 -10.61 -10.84 4.90
CA VAL A 19 -11.74 -10.30 5.69
C VAL A 19 -12.92 -11.27 5.69
N HIS A 20 -13.14 -12.02 4.60
CA HIS A 20 -14.19 -13.05 4.49
C HIS A 20 -13.92 -14.30 5.33
N LYS A 21 -12.68 -14.53 5.78
CA LYS A 21 -12.32 -15.71 6.59
C LYS A 21 -12.67 -15.55 8.07
N PHE A 22 -12.99 -14.34 8.51
CA PHE A 22 -13.29 -14.08 9.91
C PHE A 22 -14.72 -14.48 10.28
N ALA A 23 -14.88 -15.06 11.47
CA ALA A 23 -16.20 -15.52 11.96
C ALA A 23 -17.19 -14.38 12.23
N TRP A 24 -16.69 -13.16 12.45
CA TRP A 24 -17.51 -11.95 12.64
C TRP A 24 -17.84 -11.24 11.31
N PHE A 25 -17.39 -11.79 10.18
CA PHE A 25 -17.70 -11.23 8.87
C PHE A 25 -19.19 -11.40 8.57
N GLU A 26 -19.87 -10.28 8.43
CA GLU A 26 -21.23 -10.24 7.92
C GLU A 26 -21.19 -9.76 6.46
N PRO A 27 -21.71 -10.53 5.51
CA PRO A 27 -21.82 -10.07 4.13
C PRO A 27 -22.71 -8.83 4.09
N PHE A 28 -22.38 -7.90 3.21
CA PHE A 28 -23.12 -6.66 3.10
C PHE A 28 -24.58 -6.92 2.68
N VAL A 29 -25.53 -6.59 3.55
CA VAL A 29 -26.96 -6.63 3.25
C VAL A 29 -27.39 -5.24 2.80
N TYR A 30 -27.76 -5.14 1.52
CA TYR A 30 -28.28 -3.89 0.94
C TYR A 30 -29.61 -3.53 1.60
N THR A 31 -29.57 -2.62 2.57
CA THR A 31 -30.73 -2.16 3.33
C THR A 31 -31.20 -0.77 2.89
N ASN A 32 -30.29 0.10 2.41
CA ASN A 32 -30.62 1.44 1.93
C ASN A 32 -29.56 1.99 0.97
N ALA A 33 -29.96 2.85 0.03
CA ALA A 33 -29.10 3.46 -1.01
C ALA A 33 -27.96 4.39 -0.49
N ILE A 34 -27.85 4.56 0.83
CA ILE A 34 -26.94 5.51 1.49
C ILE A 34 -25.94 4.77 2.43
N SER A 35 -26.13 3.46 2.65
CA SER A 35 -25.28 2.68 3.56
C SER A 35 -24.16 1.99 2.80
N TYR A 36 -22.99 2.65 2.66
CA TYR A 36 -21.80 2.07 2.01
C TYR A 36 -20.80 1.45 3.01
N SER A 37 -21.22 1.30 4.28
CA SER A 37 -20.38 0.85 5.38
C SER A 37 -20.21 -0.67 5.42
N CYS A 38 -19.24 -1.17 4.65
CA CYS A 38 -18.88 -2.59 4.57
C CYS A 38 -17.52 -2.88 5.22
N TYR A 39 -17.35 -4.09 5.76
CA TYR A 39 -16.04 -4.58 6.22
C TYR A 39 -15.04 -4.73 5.06
N GLU A 40 -15.51 -5.07 3.87
CA GLU A 40 -14.70 -5.14 2.65
C GLU A 40 -14.14 -3.77 2.27
N ASN A 41 -14.97 -2.72 2.36
CA ASN A 41 -14.54 -1.36 2.06
C ASN A 41 -13.45 -0.93 3.05
N TYR A 42 -13.62 -1.23 4.35
CA TYR A 42 -12.59 -0.98 5.35
C TYR A 42 -11.28 -1.73 5.06
N ALA A 43 -11.37 -3.01 4.67
CA ALA A 43 -10.22 -3.85 4.34
C ALA A 43 -9.40 -3.28 3.17
N VAL A 44 -10.07 -2.88 2.09
CA VAL A 44 -9.43 -2.36 0.88
C VAL A 44 -8.92 -0.93 1.11
N PHE A 45 -9.72 -0.08 1.77
CA PHE A 45 -9.35 1.29 2.08
C PHE A 45 -8.13 1.37 2.99
N SER A 46 -8.09 0.56 4.04
CA SER A 46 -6.97 0.57 4.99
C SER A 46 -5.65 0.22 4.32
N ILE A 47 -5.65 -0.76 3.41
CA ILE A 47 -4.44 -1.13 2.66
C ILE A 47 -4.07 -0.11 1.61
N SER A 48 -5.03 0.46 0.89
CA SER A 48 -4.76 1.42 -0.18
C SER A 48 -4.04 2.66 0.37
N MET A 49 -4.43 3.14 1.56
CA MET A 49 -3.73 4.21 2.26
C MET A 49 -2.22 3.94 2.42
N PHE A 50 -1.85 2.76 2.93
CA PHE A 50 -0.44 2.38 3.06
C PHE A 50 0.24 2.22 1.70
N GLN A 51 -0.46 1.62 0.73
CA GLN A 51 0.06 1.45 -0.62
C GLN A 51 0.41 2.78 -1.28
N TYR A 52 -0.39 3.84 -1.11
CA TYR A 52 -0.08 5.16 -1.64
C TYR A 52 1.20 5.75 -1.05
N ILE A 53 1.42 5.58 0.26
CA ILE A 53 2.66 6.02 0.92
C ILE A 53 3.86 5.25 0.37
N ILE A 54 3.74 3.92 0.24
CA ILE A 54 4.78 3.05 -0.31
C ILE A 54 5.11 3.45 -1.76
N LEU A 55 4.08 3.79 -2.56
CA LEU A 55 4.26 4.26 -3.93
C LEU A 55 5.04 5.57 -3.98
N ALA A 56 4.65 6.53 -3.12
CA ALA A 56 5.31 7.81 -3.02
C ALA A 56 6.79 7.65 -2.67
N ILE A 57 7.12 6.75 -1.73
CA ILE A 57 8.50 6.40 -1.38
C ILE A 57 9.21 5.76 -2.58
N THR A 58 8.63 4.73 -3.18
CA THR A 58 9.31 3.95 -4.22
C THR A 58 9.60 4.81 -5.45
N PHE A 59 8.65 5.66 -5.87
CA PHE A 59 8.88 6.57 -7.00
C PHE A 59 9.80 7.74 -6.70
N SER A 60 9.85 8.21 -5.45
CA SER A 60 10.82 9.25 -5.08
C SER A 60 12.26 8.72 -5.01
N GLN A 61 12.46 7.39 -4.93
CA GLN A 61 13.77 6.74 -4.98
C GLN A 61 14.27 6.43 -6.41
N GLY A 62 13.50 6.75 -7.45
CA GLY A 62 13.83 6.37 -8.84
C GLY A 62 15.16 6.93 -9.39
N LYS A 63 16.03 6.03 -9.87
CA LYS A 63 17.35 6.26 -10.51
C LYS A 63 17.24 6.63 -12.02
N PRO A 64 18.26 7.25 -12.66
CA PRO A 64 19.68 7.26 -12.26
C PRO A 64 20.23 8.60 -11.72
N TYR A 65 19.52 9.72 -11.84
CA TYR A 65 20.08 11.07 -11.60
C TYR A 65 19.43 11.87 -10.45
N ARG A 66 18.60 11.24 -9.60
CA ARG A 66 17.94 11.94 -8.48
C ARG A 66 18.71 11.72 -7.19
N THR A 67 18.95 12.84 -6.49
CA THR A 67 19.54 12.88 -5.16
C THR A 67 18.71 12.01 -4.20
N PRO A 68 19.37 11.31 -3.27
CA PRO A 68 18.66 10.42 -2.39
C PRO A 68 17.64 11.16 -1.52
N ILE A 69 16.49 10.53 -1.30
CA ILE A 69 15.36 11.06 -0.52
C ILE A 69 15.77 11.60 0.85
N TYR A 70 16.77 10.99 1.49
CA TYR A 70 17.29 11.42 2.78
C TYR A 70 17.84 12.85 2.80
N LYS A 71 18.10 13.45 1.64
CA LYS A 71 18.44 14.87 1.53
C LYS A 71 17.22 15.78 1.69
N ASN A 72 16.03 15.31 1.34
CA ASN A 72 14.78 16.05 1.53
C ASN A 72 14.08 15.64 2.83
N LYS A 73 14.57 16.22 3.94
CA LYS A 73 14.02 15.99 5.28
C LYS A 73 12.52 16.29 5.36
N LEU A 74 12.03 17.28 4.63
CA LEU A 74 10.61 17.64 4.60
C LEU A 74 9.76 16.51 4.01
N PHE A 75 10.23 15.86 2.95
CA PHE A 75 9.51 14.73 2.35
C PHE A 75 9.44 13.51 3.27
N ILE A 76 10.55 13.18 3.94
CA ILE A 76 10.58 12.09 4.93
C ILE A 76 9.66 12.42 6.11
N LEU A 77 9.69 13.65 6.61
CA LEU A 77 8.81 14.08 7.69
C LEU A 77 7.33 13.91 7.31
N SER A 78 6.95 14.33 6.09
CA SER A 78 5.59 14.15 5.59
C SER A 78 5.19 12.68 5.52
N ILE A 79 6.07 11.79 5.02
CA ILE A 79 5.79 10.35 4.99
C ILE A 79 5.58 9.78 6.39
N ILE A 80 6.43 10.16 7.34
CA ILE A 80 6.34 9.68 8.72
C ILE A 80 4.98 10.12 9.29
N ILE A 81 4.64 11.41 9.19
CA ILE A 81 3.36 11.93 9.68
C ILE A 81 2.18 11.19 9.03
N MET A 82 2.20 11.02 7.70
CA MET A 82 1.13 10.31 6.98
C MET A 82 1.01 8.85 7.44
N THR A 83 2.14 8.17 7.66
CA THR A 83 2.15 6.79 8.15
C THR A 83 1.53 6.70 9.54
N TRP A 84 1.89 7.61 10.44
CA TRP A 84 1.29 7.71 11.79
C TRP A 84 -0.22 7.95 11.72
N VAL A 85 -0.67 8.86 10.86
CA VAL A 85 -2.09 9.13 10.66
C VAL A 85 -2.81 7.90 10.11
N CYS A 86 -2.24 7.19 9.14
CA CYS A 86 -2.82 5.95 8.62
C CYS A 86 -2.93 4.87 9.70
N ILE A 87 -1.89 4.66 10.52
CA ILE A 87 -1.91 3.71 11.64
C ILE A 87 -3.02 4.08 12.63
N TYR A 88 -3.14 5.38 12.96
CA TYR A 88 -4.20 5.87 13.85
C TYR A 88 -5.59 5.58 13.28
N ILE A 89 -5.84 5.91 12.01
CA ILE A 89 -7.12 5.64 11.34
C ILE A 89 -7.43 4.14 11.29
N THR A 90 -6.43 3.28 11.08
CA THR A 90 -6.64 1.84 11.00
C THR A 90 -6.90 1.22 12.38
N LEU A 91 -6.23 1.67 13.45
CA LEU A 91 -6.34 1.04 14.78
C LEU A 91 -7.44 1.65 15.66
N ILE A 92 -7.56 2.97 15.69
CA ILE A 92 -8.47 3.68 16.59
C ILE A 92 -9.03 4.91 15.83
N PRO A 93 -9.86 4.71 14.79
CA PRO A 93 -10.46 5.84 14.09
C PRO A 93 -11.41 6.57 15.04
N SER A 94 -11.34 7.90 15.05
CA SER A 94 -12.33 8.71 15.78
C SER A 94 -13.70 8.64 15.10
N GLU A 95 -14.77 8.82 15.86
CA GLU A 95 -16.16 8.78 15.34
C GLU A 95 -16.37 9.70 14.14
N PHE A 96 -15.71 10.87 14.12
CA PHE A 96 -15.74 11.78 12.98
C PHE A 96 -15.18 11.15 11.70
N ILE A 97 -14.05 10.44 11.80
CA ILE A 97 -13.38 9.76 10.69
C ILE A 97 -14.24 8.58 10.23
N ILE A 98 -14.82 7.81 11.17
CA ILE A 98 -15.72 6.70 10.86
C ILE A 98 -16.95 7.21 10.08
N GLN A 99 -17.56 8.30 10.52
CA GLN A 99 -18.72 8.89 9.87
C GLN A 99 -18.38 9.49 8.50
N PHE A 100 -17.25 10.19 8.39
CA PHE A 100 -16.82 10.81 7.14
C PHE A 100 -16.47 9.77 6.06
N LEU A 101 -15.78 8.69 6.45
CA LEU A 101 -15.38 7.63 5.53
C LEU A 101 -16.40 6.49 5.42
N GLN A 102 -17.47 6.54 6.22
CA GLN A 102 -18.49 5.51 6.33
C GLN A 102 -17.88 4.11 6.50
N LEU A 103 -16.84 3.98 7.33
CA LEU A 103 -16.12 2.72 7.51
C LEU A 103 -16.79 1.86 8.59
N ARG A 104 -16.91 0.55 8.34
CA ARG A 104 -17.35 -0.39 9.38
C ARG A 104 -16.13 -0.95 10.10
N PHE A 105 -15.88 -0.46 11.32
CA PHE A 105 -14.73 -0.89 12.11
C PHE A 105 -14.88 -2.34 12.59
N PRO A 106 -13.87 -3.21 12.41
CA PRO A 106 -13.95 -4.60 12.86
C PRO A 106 -13.98 -4.67 14.39
N PRO A 107 -14.82 -5.55 14.99
CA PRO A 107 -14.90 -5.68 16.44
C PRO A 107 -13.60 -6.23 17.07
N ASN A 108 -12.80 -6.96 16.28
CA ASN A 108 -11.55 -7.57 16.75
C ASN A 108 -10.33 -6.85 16.16
N MET A 109 -9.37 -6.51 17.03
CA MET A 109 -8.07 -5.94 16.66
C MET A 109 -7.17 -6.86 15.82
N GLN A 110 -7.57 -8.13 15.63
CA GLN A 110 -6.83 -9.10 14.81
C GLN A 110 -6.72 -8.66 13.34
N PHE A 111 -7.81 -8.14 12.77
CA PHE A 111 -7.82 -7.74 11.36
C PHE A 111 -7.02 -6.46 11.07
N PRO A 112 -7.15 -5.37 11.85
CA PRO A 112 -6.28 -4.20 11.72
C PRO A 112 -4.78 -4.53 11.82
N LEU A 113 -4.40 -5.47 12.70
CA LEU A 113 -3.01 -5.93 12.80
C LEU A 113 -2.55 -6.69 11.55
N ILE A 114 -3.42 -7.52 10.96
CA ILE A 114 -3.12 -8.20 9.69
C ILE A 114 -2.95 -7.18 8.56
N VAL A 115 -3.75 -6.12 8.53
CA VAL A 115 -3.60 -5.03 7.55
C VAL A 115 -2.23 -4.36 7.68
N ILE A 116 -1.77 -4.08 8.90
CA ILE A 116 -0.42 -3.53 9.13
C ILE A 116 0.65 -4.52 8.67
N TYR A 117 0.48 -5.81 8.97
CA TYR A 117 1.41 -6.84 8.50
C TYR A 117 1.47 -6.91 6.96
N LEU A 118 0.32 -6.88 6.28
CA LEU A 118 0.23 -6.83 4.82
C LEU A 118 0.89 -5.57 4.25
N ALA A 119 0.72 -4.41 4.91
CA ALA A 119 1.37 -3.17 4.52
C ALA A 119 2.90 -3.27 4.59
N ILE A 120 3.44 -3.85 5.68
CA ILE A 120 4.88 -4.10 5.83
C ILE A 120 5.39 -5.05 4.75
N CYS A 121 4.69 -6.17 4.52
CA CYS A 121 5.03 -7.11 3.45
C CYS A 121 5.03 -6.44 2.07
N ASN A 122 4.02 -5.61 1.78
CA ASN A 122 3.92 -4.86 0.54
C ASN A 122 5.09 -3.87 0.37
N PHE A 123 5.51 -3.21 1.46
CA PHE A 123 6.67 -2.31 1.44
C PHE A 123 7.97 -3.07 1.10
N VAL A 124 8.22 -4.19 1.78
CA VAL A 124 9.40 -5.03 1.55
C VAL A 124 9.43 -5.56 0.12
N LEU A 125 8.30 -6.06 -0.38
CA LEU A 125 8.20 -6.56 -1.75
C LEU A 125 8.35 -5.44 -2.79
N SER A 126 7.81 -4.26 -2.54
CA SER A 126 7.98 -3.09 -3.41
C SER A 126 9.46 -2.71 -3.54
N LEU A 127 10.19 -2.66 -2.42
CA LEU A 127 11.64 -2.41 -2.42
C LEU A 127 12.42 -3.51 -3.13
N PHE A 128 12.04 -4.77 -2.93
CA PHE A 128 12.69 -5.90 -3.60
C PHE A 128 12.49 -5.84 -5.12
N ILE A 129 11.26 -5.56 -5.58
CA ILE A 129 10.94 -5.38 -7.00
C ILE A 129 11.75 -4.21 -7.58
N GLU A 130 11.75 -3.06 -6.91
CA GLU A 130 12.49 -1.89 -7.37
C GLU A 130 13.99 -2.19 -7.49
N ASN A 131 14.59 -2.77 -6.45
CA ASN A 131 16.02 -3.06 -6.46
C ASN A 131 16.39 -4.19 -7.42
N PHE A 132 15.66 -5.30 -7.42
CA PHE A 132 16.03 -6.48 -8.21
C PHE A 132 15.67 -6.31 -9.69
N ILE A 133 14.42 -5.96 -10.01
CA ILE A 133 13.95 -5.92 -11.39
C ILE A 133 14.56 -4.74 -12.14
N ILE A 134 14.68 -3.57 -11.51
CA ILE A 134 15.25 -2.39 -12.20
C ILE A 134 16.75 -2.51 -12.34
N HIS A 135 17.50 -2.96 -11.32
CA HIS A 135 18.93 -3.18 -11.50
C HIS A 135 19.20 -4.28 -12.54
N TYR A 136 18.43 -5.37 -12.53
CA TYR A 136 18.57 -6.45 -13.50
C TYR A 136 18.24 -5.99 -14.94
N LEU A 137 17.10 -5.30 -15.14
CA LEU A 137 16.73 -4.75 -16.44
C LEU A 137 17.70 -3.67 -16.93
N LEU A 138 18.14 -2.77 -16.05
CA LEU A 138 19.16 -1.77 -16.37
C LEU A 138 20.46 -2.44 -16.82
N MET A 139 20.91 -3.48 -16.11
CA MET A 139 22.10 -4.25 -16.48
C MET A 139 21.95 -4.91 -17.85
N ILE A 140 20.80 -5.53 -18.15
CA ILE A 140 20.54 -6.11 -19.48
C ILE A 140 20.55 -5.03 -20.56
N LYS A 141 19.85 -3.92 -20.34
CA LYS A 141 19.75 -2.83 -21.33
C LYS A 141 21.10 -2.17 -21.56
N PHE A 142 21.88 -1.96 -20.50
CA PHE A 142 23.24 -1.42 -20.58
C PHE A 142 24.20 -2.38 -21.30
N LYS A 143 24.13 -3.69 -20.99
CA LYS A 143 24.92 -4.71 -21.69
C LYS A 143 24.58 -4.78 -23.19
N ARG A 144 23.31 -4.63 -23.55
CA ARG A 144 22.86 -4.62 -24.94
C ARG A 144 23.39 -3.39 -25.68
N TRP A 145 23.24 -2.20 -25.09
CA TRP A 145 23.77 -0.95 -25.67
C TRP A 145 25.30 -0.99 -25.81
N SER A 146 26.03 -1.52 -24.81
CA SER A 146 27.49 -1.69 -24.92
C SER A 146 27.92 -2.66 -26.04
N ASN A 147 27.07 -3.62 -26.43
CA ASN A 147 27.35 -4.54 -27.52
C ASN A 147 27.06 -3.89 -28.88
N ASP A 148 26.02 -3.06 -28.97
CA ASP A 148 25.67 -2.35 -30.21
C ASP A 148 26.74 -1.32 -30.63
N TYR A 149 27.56 -0.81 -29.70
CA TYR A 149 28.69 0.10 -29.99
C TYR A 149 30.00 -0.62 -30.36
N LYS A 150 30.06 -1.96 -30.24
CA LYS A 150 31.25 -2.75 -30.60
C LYS A 150 31.11 -3.49 -31.94
N SER A 151 30.00 -3.29 -32.65
CA SER A 151 29.76 -3.76 -34.03
C SER A 151 29.90 -2.61 -35.02
#